data_AF-A0A3N5QQK6-F1
#
_entry.id   AF-A0A3N5QQK6-F1
#
_cell.length_a   1.000
_cell.length_b   1.000
_cell.length_c   1.000
_cell.angle_alpha   90.00
_cell.angle_beta   90.00
_cell.angle_gamma   90.00
#
_symmetry.space_group_name_H-M   'P 1'
#
loop_
_entity.id
_entity.type
_entity.pdbx_description
1 polymer ?
#
loop_
_entity_poly.entity_id
_entity_poly.type
_entity_poly.pdbx_seq_one_letter_code
_entity_poly.pdbx_strand_id
1 'polypeptide(L)'
;MTKKRLLVGLLSALFILITVAGGMAFRTKAKVRELFKMNQELKAEGYYMAEFELKMLGMVYYLDKAEYRKAFSTLNALHRQLKTREGLIKVPKFANVQEKLEFYLSMQNPRTGAFMDDTYPFFTYLPPTQNVLNYLEDLSREAGVPLRLKYPLNFLDRINTPETLKAYLDEFSTTGFFGSLFRTPYVAVSEIRYLPEDMRRTGLYSFSPEWEKALLQWFYNAQDPVTGYWGPGLKNGKLLKGGDLLGTEKIFGLFADKGRAIHPEFPLRYGDRMFATTLAKLGEPIPEGRDELHEWVLAVNRGTRMLVRHLWNQGSVDDRNKARRLFENILRNRFEQYYVTAEGAFSLSPGSEHADLDGTGEAIGYFKWIGAYGAEQQNALWEANGTDMRDLGTYDRSELSESDFNAVSRFAGVNSIRLYGRAPEPGKDRVNVVHVNYPAETVILDMVDFLPRVQQWLTTTSQNMGNWVTKEDALKADLPDSIPPAVPISKGSIPPAVANELLQKHHTLVLIGFDVLQVPRCKMAFYLKEQEKSQ
;
A
#
# COMPACT_ATOMS: atom_id res chain seq x y z
N MET A 1 -10.85 60.45 -24.28
CA MET A 1 -11.03 59.01 -24.55
C MET A 1 -12.32 58.56 -23.86
N THR A 2 -13.34 58.09 -24.57
CA THR A 2 -14.65 57.76 -23.97
C THR A 2 -14.55 56.53 -23.07
N LYS A 3 -15.25 56.50 -21.92
CA LYS A 3 -15.27 55.39 -20.94
C LYS A 3 -15.45 54.00 -21.60
N LYS A 4 -16.17 53.94 -22.72
CA LYS A 4 -16.39 52.75 -23.55
C LYS A 4 -15.10 52.19 -24.20
N ARG A 5 -14.20 53.06 -24.67
CA ARG A 5 -12.90 52.64 -25.27
C ARG A 5 -11.92 52.14 -24.21
N LEU A 6 -11.99 52.68 -22.99
CA LEU A 6 -11.17 52.25 -21.86
C LEU A 6 -11.64 50.88 -21.32
N LEU A 7 -12.95 50.65 -21.26
CA LEU A 7 -13.55 49.37 -20.90
C LEU A 7 -13.22 48.26 -21.91
N VAL A 8 -13.30 48.55 -23.22
CA VAL A 8 -12.92 47.61 -24.28
C VAL A 8 -11.42 47.29 -24.23
N GLY A 9 -10.56 48.28 -23.96
CA GLY A 9 -9.12 48.04 -23.77
C GLY A 9 -8.80 47.13 -22.58
N LEU A 10 -9.49 47.31 -21.45
CA LEU A 10 -9.34 46.47 -20.25
C LEU A 10 -9.84 45.04 -20.48
N LEU A 11 -10.97 44.87 -21.15
CA LEU A 11 -11.51 43.53 -21.48
C LEU A 11 -10.63 42.79 -22.48
N SER A 12 -10.06 43.48 -23.47
CA SER A 12 -9.11 42.88 -24.41
C SER A 12 -7.78 42.51 -23.75
N ALA A 13 -7.26 43.35 -22.84
CA ALA A 13 -6.07 43.03 -22.07
C ALA A 13 -6.31 41.84 -21.13
N LEU A 14 -7.47 41.78 -20.48
CA LEU A 14 -7.88 40.66 -19.64
C LEU A 14 -8.07 39.37 -20.47
N PHE A 15 -8.68 39.46 -21.65
CA PHE A 15 -8.83 38.33 -22.56
C PHE A 15 -7.47 37.82 -23.03
N ILE A 16 -6.56 38.70 -23.43
CA ILE A 16 -5.17 38.33 -23.79
C ILE A 16 -4.47 37.69 -22.60
N LEU A 17 -4.60 38.24 -21.38
CA LEU A 17 -4.06 37.64 -20.16
C LEU A 17 -4.63 36.25 -19.89
N ILE A 18 -5.93 36.04 -20.07
CA ILE A 18 -6.61 34.75 -19.90
C ILE A 18 -6.17 33.76 -20.99
N THR A 19 -6.05 34.17 -22.25
CA THR A 19 -5.60 33.32 -23.36
C THR A 19 -4.12 32.96 -23.20
N VAL A 20 -3.28 33.90 -22.78
CA VAL A 20 -1.86 33.69 -22.52
C VAL A 20 -1.66 32.81 -21.28
N ALA A 21 -2.42 33.03 -20.20
CA ALA A 21 -2.42 32.18 -19.01
C ALA A 21 -2.94 30.77 -19.32
N GLY A 22 -4.01 30.64 -20.12
CA GLY A 22 -4.57 29.36 -20.56
C GLY A 22 -3.61 28.59 -21.49
N GLY A 23 -2.97 29.29 -22.43
CA GLY A 23 -1.94 28.72 -23.30
C GLY A 23 -0.68 28.28 -22.54
N MET A 24 -0.27 29.05 -21.52
CA MET A 24 0.81 28.66 -20.62
C MET A 24 0.43 27.47 -19.74
N ALA A 25 -0.79 27.44 -19.19
CA ALA A 25 -1.28 26.31 -18.39
C ALA A 25 -1.35 25.01 -19.21
N PHE A 26 -1.84 25.08 -20.45
CA PHE A 26 -1.90 23.93 -21.35
C PHE A 26 -0.50 23.42 -21.73
N ARG A 27 0.42 24.32 -22.10
CA ARG A 27 1.81 23.95 -22.42
C ARG A 27 2.55 23.38 -21.20
N THR A 28 2.34 23.92 -20.02
CA THR A 28 2.94 23.41 -18.77
C THR A 28 2.39 22.02 -18.44
N LYS A 29 1.08 21.78 -18.57
CA LYS A 29 0.48 20.45 -18.36
C LYS A 29 1.02 19.41 -19.35
N ALA A 30 1.12 19.76 -20.62
CA ALA A 30 1.72 18.90 -21.63
C ALA A 30 3.21 18.59 -21.33
N LYS A 31 3.97 19.61 -20.93
CA LYS A 31 5.39 19.46 -20.56
C LYS A 31 5.60 18.60 -19.31
N VAL A 32 4.73 18.71 -18.29
CA VAL A 32 4.78 17.84 -17.11
C VAL A 32 4.55 16.38 -17.52
N ARG A 33 3.55 16.10 -18.36
CA ARG A 33 3.33 14.73 -18.88
C ARG A 33 4.54 14.21 -19.65
N GLU A 34 5.13 15.05 -20.49
CA GLU A 34 6.34 14.72 -21.25
C GLU A 34 7.53 14.44 -20.33
N LEU A 35 7.71 15.20 -19.24
CA LEU A 35 8.74 14.97 -18.23
C LEU A 35 8.58 13.61 -17.54
N PHE A 36 7.37 13.25 -17.13
CA PHE A 36 7.11 11.92 -16.55
C PHE A 36 7.37 10.80 -17.55
N LYS A 37 7.00 10.99 -18.83
CA LYS A 37 7.31 10.04 -19.90
C LYS A 37 8.82 9.87 -20.10
N MET A 38 9.55 10.97 -20.27
CA MET A 38 11.01 10.94 -20.42
C MET A 38 11.70 10.35 -19.19
N ASN A 39 11.20 10.62 -17.99
CA ASN A 39 11.70 10.00 -16.76
C ASN A 39 11.59 8.47 -16.80
N GLN A 40 10.46 7.92 -17.28
CA GLN A 40 10.29 6.48 -17.44
C GLN A 40 11.22 5.90 -18.51
N GLU A 41 11.35 6.58 -19.66
CA GLU A 41 12.28 6.18 -20.74
C GLU A 41 13.73 6.16 -20.24
N LEU A 42 14.16 7.20 -19.51
CA LEU A 42 15.51 7.30 -18.97
C LEU A 42 15.78 6.26 -17.88
N LYS A 43 14.80 5.97 -17.01
CA LYS A 43 14.90 4.84 -16.06
C LYS A 43 15.13 3.52 -16.81
N ALA A 44 14.38 3.26 -17.89
CA ALA A 44 14.55 2.07 -18.72
C ALA A 44 15.90 2.03 -19.46
N GLU A 45 16.45 3.19 -19.83
CA GLU A 45 17.78 3.32 -20.41
C GLU A 45 18.92 3.15 -19.38
N GLY A 46 18.62 3.05 -18.07
CA GLY A 46 19.59 2.86 -16.99
C GLY A 46 20.14 4.16 -16.39
N TYR A 47 19.44 5.28 -16.54
CA TYR A 47 19.80 6.54 -15.87
C TYR A 47 19.32 6.57 -14.42
N TYR A 48 20.12 7.21 -13.56
CA TYR A 48 19.75 7.50 -12.19
C TYR A 48 18.70 8.62 -12.14
N MET A 49 17.49 8.28 -11.70
CA MET A 49 16.33 9.20 -11.72
C MET A 49 15.61 9.30 -10.36
N ALA A 50 16.27 8.91 -9.26
CA ALA A 50 15.64 8.85 -7.94
C ALA A 50 15.19 10.23 -7.41
N GLU A 51 15.85 11.31 -7.83
CA GLU A 51 15.55 12.69 -7.42
C GLU A 51 14.41 13.36 -8.20
N PHE A 52 13.94 12.77 -9.31
CA PHE A 52 13.03 13.41 -10.26
C PHE A 52 11.74 13.96 -9.62
N GLU A 53 11.05 13.14 -8.84
CA GLU A 53 9.76 13.54 -8.24
C GLU A 53 9.93 14.68 -7.22
N LEU A 54 11.06 14.69 -6.49
CA LEU A 54 11.37 15.72 -5.51
C LEU A 54 11.81 17.03 -6.20
N LYS A 55 12.50 16.95 -7.35
CA LYS A 55 12.76 18.11 -8.21
C LYS A 55 11.46 18.75 -8.69
N MET A 56 10.48 17.94 -9.10
CA MET A 56 9.15 18.42 -9.48
C MET A 56 8.42 19.07 -8.30
N LEU A 57 8.50 18.48 -7.10
CA LEU A 57 7.93 19.07 -5.87
C LEU A 57 8.58 20.41 -5.51
N GLY A 58 9.90 20.56 -5.74
CA GLY A 58 10.59 21.84 -5.57
C GLY A 58 9.99 22.94 -6.46
N MET A 59 9.57 22.60 -7.68
CA MET A 59 8.88 23.56 -8.57
C MET A 59 7.47 23.89 -8.07
N VAL A 60 6.73 22.90 -7.55
CA VAL A 60 5.42 23.11 -6.92
C VAL A 60 5.55 24.06 -5.73
N TYR A 61 6.58 23.87 -4.90
CA TYR A 61 6.90 24.77 -3.79
C TYR A 61 7.14 26.21 -4.28
N TYR A 62 7.96 26.40 -5.32
CA TYR A 62 8.19 27.74 -5.88
C TYR A 62 6.91 28.37 -6.43
N LEU A 63 6.05 27.59 -7.10
CA LEU A 63 4.74 28.09 -7.57
C LEU A 63 3.87 28.55 -6.39
N ASP A 64 3.86 27.78 -5.31
CA ASP A 64 3.05 28.05 -4.13
C ASP A 64 3.51 29.29 -3.35
N LYS A 65 4.83 29.56 -3.37
CA LYS A 65 5.44 30.80 -2.84
C LYS A 65 5.37 31.98 -3.81
N ALA A 66 4.64 31.87 -4.92
CA ALA A 66 4.54 32.86 -5.99
C ALA A 66 5.88 33.21 -6.67
N GLU A 67 6.90 32.34 -6.57
CA GLU A 67 8.19 32.43 -7.27
C GLU A 67 8.07 31.88 -8.71
N TYR A 68 7.07 32.34 -9.47
CA TYR A 68 6.70 31.77 -10.77
C TYR A 68 7.87 31.70 -11.77
N ARG A 69 8.70 32.75 -11.84
CA ARG A 69 9.87 32.79 -12.73
C ARG A 69 10.81 31.63 -12.44
N LYS A 70 11.09 31.39 -11.16
CA LYS A 70 11.98 30.33 -10.70
C LYS A 70 11.38 28.96 -11.00
N ALA A 71 10.09 28.76 -10.67
CA ALA A 71 9.39 27.53 -11.00
C ALA A 71 9.47 27.16 -12.49
N PHE A 72 9.12 28.11 -13.38
CA PHE A 72 9.13 27.87 -14.82
C PHE A 72 10.54 27.74 -15.40
N SER A 73 11.53 28.51 -14.91
CA SER A 73 12.92 28.33 -15.35
C SER A 73 13.46 26.96 -14.95
N THR A 74 13.17 26.51 -13.72
CA THR A 74 13.60 25.20 -13.23
C THR A 74 12.90 24.07 -13.99
N LEU A 75 11.60 24.18 -14.28
CA LEU A 75 10.87 23.24 -15.14
C LEU A 75 11.48 23.13 -16.54
N ASN A 76 11.82 24.28 -17.15
CA ASN A 76 12.44 24.32 -18.46
C ASN A 76 13.86 23.73 -18.46
N ALA A 77 14.64 23.99 -17.40
CA ALA A 77 15.96 23.42 -17.22
C ALA A 77 15.89 21.90 -17.09
N LEU A 78 15.00 21.37 -16.22
CA LEU A 78 14.80 19.93 -16.06
C LEU A 78 14.34 19.28 -17.37
N HIS A 79 13.39 19.90 -18.07
CA HIS A 79 12.92 19.40 -19.37
C HIS A 79 14.04 19.32 -20.41
N ARG A 80 14.89 20.36 -20.47
CA ARG A 80 16.08 20.34 -21.33
C ARG A 80 17.04 19.22 -20.90
N GLN A 81 17.34 19.10 -19.61
CA GLN A 81 18.22 18.08 -19.06
C GLN A 81 17.78 16.67 -19.44
N LEU A 82 16.49 16.33 -19.23
CA LEU A 82 15.94 15.03 -19.60
C LEU A 82 15.98 14.80 -21.12
N LYS A 83 15.71 15.83 -21.91
CA LYS A 83 15.71 15.74 -23.37
C LYS A 83 17.12 15.56 -23.95
N THR A 84 18.11 16.31 -23.46
CA THR A 84 19.49 16.29 -23.96
C THR A 84 20.35 15.23 -23.29
N ARG A 85 19.91 14.68 -22.15
CA ARG A 85 20.66 13.78 -21.26
C ARG A 85 21.90 14.44 -20.62
N GLU A 86 22.13 15.72 -20.86
CA GLU A 86 23.29 16.45 -20.36
C GLU A 86 23.25 16.53 -18.82
N GLY A 87 24.34 16.14 -18.17
CA GLY A 87 24.43 16.13 -16.71
C GLY A 87 23.57 15.05 -16.02
N LEU A 88 22.92 14.14 -16.76
CA LEU A 88 22.33 12.95 -16.18
C LEU A 88 23.38 11.87 -15.96
N ILE A 89 23.23 11.12 -14.88
CA ILE A 89 24.14 10.03 -14.54
C ILE A 89 23.55 8.74 -15.11
N LYS A 90 24.28 8.11 -16.03
CA LYS A 90 23.98 6.74 -16.45
C LYS A 90 24.66 5.76 -15.52
N VAL A 91 23.90 4.90 -14.85
CA VAL A 91 24.45 3.95 -13.89
C VAL A 91 25.28 2.91 -14.65
N PRO A 92 26.58 2.75 -14.34
CA PRO A 92 27.42 1.78 -15.03
C PRO A 92 27.09 0.35 -14.57
N LYS A 93 27.65 -0.63 -15.29
CA LYS A 93 27.72 -1.99 -14.77
C LYS A 93 28.91 -2.07 -13.81
N PHE A 94 28.71 -2.66 -12.65
CA PHE A 94 29.73 -2.82 -11.62
C PHE A 94 30.31 -4.23 -11.67
N ALA A 95 31.62 -4.36 -11.51
CA ALA A 95 32.26 -5.68 -11.44
C ALA A 95 32.05 -6.37 -10.09
N ASN A 96 31.85 -5.58 -9.03
CA ASN A 96 31.67 -6.07 -7.66
C ASN A 96 30.89 -5.04 -6.80
N VAL A 97 30.53 -5.45 -5.58
CA VAL A 97 29.78 -4.62 -4.63
C VAL A 97 30.57 -3.39 -4.16
N GLN A 98 31.90 -3.47 -4.07
CA GLN A 98 32.75 -2.35 -3.64
C GLN A 98 32.74 -1.20 -4.66
N GLU A 99 32.89 -1.48 -5.96
CA GLU A 99 32.77 -0.47 -7.02
C GLU A 99 31.40 0.19 -7.02
N LYS A 100 30.35 -0.61 -6.78
CA LYS A 100 28.98 -0.12 -6.67
C LYS A 100 28.82 0.82 -5.49
N LEU A 101 29.28 0.41 -4.31
CA LEU A 101 29.27 1.23 -3.10
C LEU A 101 29.99 2.57 -3.34
N GLU A 102 31.19 2.55 -3.93
CA GLU A 102 31.98 3.75 -4.20
C GLU A 102 31.29 4.69 -5.20
N PHE A 103 30.66 4.15 -6.24
CA PHE A 103 29.87 4.93 -7.19
C PHE A 103 28.73 5.66 -6.49
N TYR A 104 27.91 4.97 -5.69
CA TYR A 104 26.80 5.63 -5.01
C TYR A 104 27.29 6.68 -4.02
N LEU A 105 28.37 6.42 -3.27
CA LEU A 105 29.02 7.41 -2.40
C LEU A 105 29.52 8.64 -3.17
N SER A 106 29.98 8.47 -4.42
CA SER A 106 30.45 9.57 -5.26
C SER A 106 29.35 10.57 -5.67
N MET A 107 28.09 10.16 -5.60
CA MET A 107 26.95 11.03 -5.93
C MET A 107 26.62 12.02 -4.81
N GLN A 108 27.28 11.93 -3.65
CA GLN A 108 27.02 12.80 -2.53
C GLN A 108 27.48 14.24 -2.84
N ASN A 109 26.59 15.22 -2.66
CA ASN A 109 26.91 16.62 -2.87
C ASN A 109 27.90 17.10 -1.78
N PRO A 110 29.06 17.66 -2.14
CA PRO A 110 30.08 18.09 -1.17
C PRO A 110 29.67 19.29 -0.30
N ARG A 111 28.78 20.14 -0.80
CA ARG A 111 28.32 21.36 -0.11
C ARG A 111 27.28 21.03 0.95
N THR A 112 26.31 20.19 0.60
CA THR A 112 25.15 19.90 1.45
C THR A 112 25.27 18.57 2.20
N GLY A 113 26.09 17.65 1.70
CA GLY A 113 26.12 16.26 2.14
C GLY A 113 24.94 15.42 1.65
N ALA A 114 23.96 16.02 0.95
CA ALA A 114 22.78 15.30 0.47
C ALA A 114 23.06 14.53 -0.84
N PHE A 115 22.26 13.52 -1.13
CA PHE A 115 22.22 12.87 -2.46
C PHE A 115 21.20 13.58 -3.35
N MET A 116 21.41 14.89 -3.54
CA MET A 116 20.54 15.78 -4.28
C MET A 116 21.31 17.02 -4.76
N ASP A 117 20.94 17.53 -5.93
CA ASP A 117 21.41 18.83 -6.43
C ASP A 117 21.02 19.97 -5.47
N ASP A 118 21.97 20.87 -5.20
CA ASP A 118 21.85 21.93 -4.21
C ASP A 118 21.14 23.21 -4.71
N THR A 119 20.61 23.18 -5.93
CA THR A 119 19.81 24.25 -6.56
C THR A 119 18.31 24.16 -6.25
N TYR A 120 17.88 23.07 -5.61
CA TYR A 120 16.49 22.83 -5.21
C TYR A 120 16.22 23.28 -3.77
N PRO A 121 14.95 23.49 -3.38
CA PRO A 121 14.63 23.80 -1.99
C PRO A 121 15.10 22.69 -1.04
N PHE A 122 15.59 23.06 0.13
CA PHE A 122 16.17 22.11 1.09
C PHE A 122 15.27 20.91 1.46
N PHE A 123 13.95 21.08 1.53
CA PHE A 123 13.04 19.96 1.84
C PHE A 123 13.13 18.82 0.82
N THR A 124 13.57 19.08 -0.41
CA THR A 124 13.71 18.06 -1.46
C THR A 124 14.91 17.14 -1.21
N TYR A 125 15.80 17.48 -0.28
CA TYR A 125 17.05 16.75 -0.03
C TYR A 125 16.81 15.50 0.82
N LEU A 126 15.85 15.58 1.75
CA LEU A 126 15.59 14.56 2.76
C LEU A 126 15.21 13.20 2.15
N PRO A 127 14.11 13.06 1.36
CA PRO A 127 13.68 11.74 0.90
C PRO A 127 14.69 11.01 -0.01
N PRO A 128 15.32 11.65 -1.01
CA PRO A 128 16.32 11.00 -1.86
C PRO A 128 17.55 10.59 -1.06
N THR A 129 17.97 11.41 -0.09
CA THR A 129 19.11 11.10 0.78
C THR A 129 18.82 9.88 1.63
N GLN A 130 17.67 9.81 2.31
CA GLN A 130 17.29 8.62 3.10
C GLN A 130 17.26 7.35 2.26
N ASN A 131 16.69 7.40 1.05
CA ASN A 131 16.66 6.27 0.13
C ASN A 131 18.08 5.78 -0.23
N VAL A 132 19.00 6.69 -0.56
CA VAL A 132 20.38 6.32 -0.88
C VAL A 132 21.12 5.81 0.35
N LEU A 133 20.89 6.38 1.54
CA LEU A 133 21.54 5.91 2.78
C LEU A 133 21.14 4.49 3.14
N ASN A 134 19.86 4.13 3.03
CA ASN A 134 19.41 2.75 3.24
C ASN A 134 20.08 1.80 2.26
N TYR A 135 20.17 2.20 0.99
CA TYR A 135 20.84 1.38 -0.01
C TYR A 135 22.34 1.23 0.23
N LEU A 136 23.01 2.31 0.64
CA LEU A 136 24.43 2.29 0.98
C LEU A 136 24.70 1.41 2.20
N GLU A 137 23.80 1.35 3.18
CA GLU A 137 23.93 0.44 4.32
C GLU A 137 23.87 -1.03 3.88
N ASP A 138 22.93 -1.39 3.01
CA ASP A 138 22.83 -2.75 2.45
C ASP A 138 24.10 -3.13 1.67
N LEU A 139 24.56 -2.23 0.79
CA LEU A 139 25.81 -2.42 0.05
C LEU A 139 27.03 -2.53 0.97
N SER A 140 27.08 -1.75 2.05
CA SER A 140 28.17 -1.79 3.04
C SER A 140 28.18 -3.13 3.78
N ARG A 141 26.99 -3.65 4.16
CA ARG A 141 26.83 -4.99 4.74
C ARG A 141 27.30 -6.09 3.79
N GLU A 142 26.86 -6.05 2.53
CA GLU A 142 27.25 -7.03 1.50
C GLU A 142 28.76 -6.96 1.21
N ALA A 143 29.35 -5.75 1.20
CA ALA A 143 30.77 -5.54 1.00
C ALA A 143 31.64 -5.87 2.24
N GLY A 144 31.03 -6.12 3.41
CA GLY A 144 31.75 -6.38 4.66
C GLY A 144 32.50 -5.18 5.23
N VAL A 145 32.05 -3.95 4.94
CA VAL A 145 32.70 -2.70 5.38
C VAL A 145 31.74 -1.82 6.18
N PRO A 146 32.22 -1.00 7.13
CA PRO A 146 31.37 -0.01 7.79
C PRO A 146 30.89 1.06 6.81
N LEU A 147 29.62 1.46 6.93
CA LEU A 147 29.08 2.59 6.18
C LEU A 147 29.78 3.89 6.59
N ARG A 148 30.40 4.57 5.62
CA ARG A 148 31.01 5.91 5.80
C ARG A 148 30.71 6.78 4.60
N LEU A 149 30.16 7.96 4.84
CA LEU A 149 29.89 8.95 3.80
C LEU A 149 31.15 9.74 3.42
N LYS A 150 31.18 10.28 2.20
CA LYS A 150 32.27 11.15 1.74
C LYS A 150 32.23 12.52 2.41
N TYR A 151 31.04 13.01 2.70
CA TYR A 151 30.77 14.31 3.30
C TYR A 151 29.76 14.19 4.45
N PRO A 152 29.88 15.02 5.49
CA PRO A 152 28.88 15.09 6.55
C PRO A 152 27.53 15.60 6.01
N LEU A 153 26.43 15.17 6.62
CA LEU A 153 25.05 15.54 6.25
C LEU A 153 24.68 16.97 6.68
N ASN A 154 25.49 17.97 6.32
CA ASN A 154 25.38 19.37 6.77
C ASN A 154 24.02 20.01 6.52
N PHE A 155 23.25 19.53 5.53
CA PHE A 155 21.89 20.03 5.32
C PHE A 155 21.02 19.82 6.56
N LEU A 156 21.24 18.76 7.36
CA LEU A 156 20.48 18.49 8.59
C LEU A 156 20.69 19.56 9.66
N ASP A 157 21.81 20.30 9.64
CA ASP A 157 22.07 21.40 10.58
C ASP A 157 21.04 22.54 10.43
N ARG A 158 20.33 22.61 9.29
CA ARG A 158 19.26 23.59 9.07
C ARG A 158 18.00 23.30 9.87
N ILE A 159 17.86 22.11 10.41
CA ILE A 159 16.71 21.68 11.21
C ILE A 159 17.13 21.11 12.56
N ASN A 160 18.39 21.19 12.99
CA ASN A 160 18.92 20.40 14.11
C ASN A 160 18.53 20.88 15.52
N THR A 161 17.79 21.99 15.64
CA THR A 161 17.24 22.47 16.92
C THR A 161 15.72 22.36 16.94
N PRO A 162 15.07 22.33 18.12
CA PRO A 162 13.60 22.38 18.22
C PRO A 162 12.96 23.53 17.43
N GLU A 163 13.57 24.72 17.44
CA GLU A 163 13.05 25.93 16.79
C GLU A 163 13.13 25.81 15.27
N THR A 164 14.28 25.38 14.77
CA THR A 164 14.53 25.24 13.32
C THR A 164 13.72 24.08 12.73
N LEU A 165 13.54 22.99 13.48
CA LEU A 165 12.61 21.91 13.14
C LEU A 165 11.18 22.42 13.02
N LYS A 166 10.65 23.13 14.02
CA LYS A 166 9.26 23.61 14.00
C LYS A 166 9.03 24.55 12.82
N ALA A 167 9.96 25.47 12.56
CA ALA A 167 9.88 26.37 11.42
C ALA A 167 9.81 25.59 10.08
N TYR A 168 10.61 24.53 9.95
CA TYR A 168 10.55 23.63 8.79
C TYR A 168 9.17 22.95 8.68
N LEU A 169 8.68 22.34 9.76
CA LEU A 169 7.40 21.63 9.75
C LEU A 169 6.23 22.59 9.44
N ASP A 170 6.20 23.77 10.05
CA ASP A 170 5.19 24.81 9.80
C ASP A 170 5.22 25.27 8.34
N GLU A 171 6.40 25.45 7.76
CA GLU A 171 6.56 25.89 6.38
C GLU A 171 6.01 24.89 5.36
N PHE A 172 6.29 23.59 5.54
CA PHE A 172 5.93 22.55 4.57
C PHE A 172 4.61 21.84 4.90
N SER A 173 4.00 22.16 6.05
CA SER A 173 2.70 21.61 6.46
C SER A 173 1.51 22.30 5.82
N THR A 174 1.69 23.51 5.27
CA THR A 174 0.59 24.26 4.64
C THR A 174 0.81 24.42 3.15
N THR A 175 -0.29 24.49 2.40
CA THR A 175 -0.25 24.65 0.94
C THR A 175 -1.24 25.72 0.49
N GLY A 176 -0.82 26.52 -0.48
CA GLY A 176 -1.65 27.48 -1.19
C GLY A 176 -2.44 26.83 -2.32
N PHE A 177 -3.14 27.67 -3.08
CA PHE A 177 -4.05 27.22 -4.14
C PHE A 177 -3.32 26.39 -5.19
N PHE A 178 -2.17 26.86 -5.69
CA PHE A 178 -1.43 26.14 -6.72
C PHE A 178 -0.83 24.84 -6.20
N GLY A 179 -0.26 24.83 -5.00
CA GLY A 179 0.24 23.61 -4.38
C GLY A 179 -0.85 22.55 -4.15
N SER A 180 -2.09 22.98 -3.86
CA SER A 180 -3.23 22.07 -3.66
C SER A 180 -3.67 21.28 -4.90
N LEU A 181 -3.24 21.73 -6.10
CA LEU A 181 -3.55 21.06 -7.37
C LEU A 181 -2.59 19.90 -7.69
N PHE A 182 -1.54 19.72 -6.90
CA PHE A 182 -0.49 18.71 -7.12
C PHE A 182 -0.20 17.94 -5.83
N ARG A 183 0.69 16.96 -5.92
CA ARG A 183 1.33 16.39 -4.72
C ARG A 183 2.03 17.53 -3.96
N THR A 184 1.83 17.58 -2.65
CA THR A 184 2.28 18.71 -1.84
C THR A 184 3.66 18.45 -1.21
N PRO A 185 4.40 19.51 -0.83
CA PRO A 185 5.63 19.38 -0.04
C PRO A 185 5.46 18.65 1.31
N TYR A 186 4.22 18.43 1.76
CA TYR A 186 3.90 17.66 2.97
C TYR A 186 4.53 16.27 3.01
N VAL A 187 4.85 15.67 1.86
CA VAL A 187 5.61 14.42 1.81
C VAL A 187 6.88 14.51 2.64
N ALA A 188 7.64 15.61 2.54
CA ALA A 188 8.88 15.81 3.29
C ALA A 188 8.65 16.07 4.80
N VAL A 189 7.46 16.51 5.18
CA VAL A 189 7.03 16.55 6.59
C VAL A 189 6.82 15.11 7.08
N SER A 190 6.05 14.29 6.35
CA SER A 190 5.80 12.91 6.78
C SER A 190 7.05 12.01 6.81
N GLU A 191 8.03 12.23 5.91
CA GLU A 191 9.25 11.42 5.85
C GLU A 191 10.22 11.71 7.00
N ILE A 192 10.11 12.89 7.64
CA ILE A 192 10.99 13.25 8.77
C ILE A 192 10.86 12.26 9.93
N ARG A 193 9.76 11.52 10.01
CA ARG A 193 9.49 10.54 11.07
C ARG A 193 10.57 9.47 11.14
N TYR A 194 11.12 9.07 10.00
CA TYR A 194 12.14 8.01 9.92
C TYR A 194 13.52 8.51 10.30
N LEU A 195 13.74 9.83 10.19
CA LEU A 195 15.06 10.43 10.25
C LEU A 195 15.80 10.14 11.57
N PRO A 196 15.20 10.26 12.77
CA PRO A 196 15.93 9.99 14.02
C PRO A 196 16.40 8.54 14.13
N GLU A 197 15.52 7.60 13.77
CA GLU A 197 15.83 6.16 13.81
C GLU A 197 16.91 5.80 12.80
N ASP A 198 16.78 6.27 11.55
CA ASP A 198 17.75 6.04 10.48
C ASP A 198 19.13 6.60 10.86
N MET A 199 19.19 7.83 11.37
CA MET A 199 20.45 8.47 11.76
C MET A 199 21.11 7.76 12.94
N ARG A 200 20.32 7.30 13.92
CA ARG A 200 20.83 6.54 15.08
C ARG A 200 21.33 5.16 14.66
N ARG A 201 20.57 4.45 13.82
CA ARG A 201 20.91 3.11 13.32
C ARG A 201 22.20 3.13 12.51
N THR A 202 22.37 4.13 11.66
CA THR A 202 23.55 4.26 10.78
C THR A 202 24.73 4.97 11.46
N GLY A 203 24.51 5.70 12.56
CA GLY A 203 25.53 6.49 13.24
C GLY A 203 26.02 7.71 12.44
N LEU A 204 25.26 8.17 11.44
CA LEU A 204 25.68 9.21 10.50
C LEU A 204 25.35 10.64 10.94
N TYR A 205 24.39 10.80 11.85
CA TYR A 205 24.00 12.08 12.43
C TYR A 205 23.37 11.83 13.82
N SER A 206 23.28 12.84 14.66
CA SER A 206 22.64 12.72 15.97
C SER A 206 21.80 13.96 16.26
N PHE A 207 20.50 13.75 16.45
CA PHE A 207 19.59 14.78 16.97
C PHE A 207 19.58 14.76 18.50
N SER A 208 19.33 15.90 19.12
CA SER A 208 19.21 15.97 20.58
C SER A 208 17.86 15.39 21.05
N PRO A 209 17.75 14.91 22.30
CA PRO A 209 16.47 14.47 22.86
C PRO A 209 15.37 15.55 22.79
N GLU A 210 15.74 16.83 22.94
CA GLU A 210 14.81 17.97 22.83
C GLU A 210 14.26 18.10 21.41
N TRP A 211 15.08 17.82 20.40
CA TRP A 211 14.67 17.79 19.01
C TRP A 211 13.64 16.68 18.76
N GLU A 212 13.92 15.46 19.23
CA GLU A 212 12.99 14.31 19.05
C GLU A 212 11.66 14.57 19.76
N LYS A 213 11.71 15.15 20.97
CA LYS A 213 10.51 15.57 21.70
C LYS A 213 9.74 16.68 20.97
N ALA A 214 10.44 17.64 20.38
CA ALA A 214 9.82 18.71 19.60
C ALA A 214 9.11 18.17 18.34
N LEU A 215 9.69 17.16 17.69
CA LEU A 215 9.05 16.47 16.56
C LEU A 215 7.74 15.81 16.98
N LEU A 216 7.79 15.00 18.04
CA LEU A 216 6.60 14.32 18.59
C LEU A 216 5.53 15.32 18.98
N GLN A 217 5.90 16.38 19.71
CA GLN A 217 4.98 17.43 20.14
C GLN A 217 4.34 18.17 18.96
N TRP A 218 5.09 18.45 17.89
CA TRP A 218 4.57 19.13 16.71
C TRP A 218 3.52 18.27 16.02
N PHE A 219 3.84 17.00 15.72
CA PHE A 219 2.87 16.09 15.11
C PHE A 219 1.68 15.86 16.03
N TYR A 220 1.90 15.71 17.33
CA TYR A 220 0.83 15.57 18.30
C TYR A 220 -0.14 16.73 18.16
N ASN A 221 0.33 17.98 18.17
CA ASN A 221 -0.51 19.17 18.04
C ASN A 221 -1.14 19.34 16.66
N ALA A 222 -0.46 18.92 15.59
CA ALA A 222 -0.91 19.06 14.21
C ALA A 222 -1.98 18.03 13.79
N GLN A 223 -2.27 17.02 14.62
CA GLN A 223 -3.31 16.04 14.33
C GLN A 223 -4.69 16.72 14.32
N ASP A 224 -5.42 16.59 13.20
CA ASP A 224 -6.74 17.21 13.05
C ASP A 224 -7.79 16.46 13.90
N PRO A 225 -8.54 17.14 14.79
CA PRO A 225 -9.52 16.48 15.64
C PRO A 225 -10.80 16.04 14.91
N VAL A 226 -11.07 16.57 13.70
CA VAL A 226 -12.29 16.25 12.94
C VAL A 226 -12.12 14.92 12.21
N THR A 227 -10.96 14.73 11.57
CA THR A 227 -10.65 13.54 10.78
C THR A 227 -9.73 12.56 11.51
N GLY A 228 -9.06 13.00 12.57
CA GLY A 228 -7.99 12.26 13.25
C GLY A 228 -6.70 12.17 12.43
N TYR A 229 -6.66 12.74 11.23
CA TYR A 229 -5.55 12.59 10.29
C TYR A 229 -4.50 13.68 10.45
N TRP A 230 -3.37 13.42 9.82
CA TRP A 230 -2.40 14.43 9.45
C TRP A 230 -2.47 14.72 7.94
N GLY A 231 -1.96 15.86 7.52
CA GLY A 231 -1.88 16.18 6.11
C GLY A 231 -1.61 17.66 5.84
N PRO A 232 -1.52 18.03 4.56
CA PRO A 232 -1.33 19.42 4.17
C PRO A 232 -2.53 20.27 4.59
N GLY A 233 -2.28 21.32 5.38
CA GLY A 233 -3.26 22.32 5.78
C GLY A 233 -3.52 23.35 4.69
N LEU A 234 -4.77 23.78 4.57
CA LEU A 234 -5.17 24.95 3.81
C LEU A 234 -5.07 26.20 4.70
N LYS A 235 -5.01 27.38 4.08
CA LYS A 235 -4.97 28.69 4.79
C LYS A 235 -6.14 28.92 5.75
N ASN A 236 -7.24 28.20 5.61
CA ASN A 236 -8.41 28.26 6.48
C ASN A 236 -8.34 27.29 7.68
N GLY A 237 -7.20 26.63 7.89
CA GLY A 237 -6.98 25.68 8.99
C GLY A 237 -7.51 24.27 8.74
N LYS A 238 -8.20 24.00 7.63
CA LYS A 238 -8.68 22.65 7.29
C LYS A 238 -7.60 21.85 6.56
N LEU A 239 -7.57 20.53 6.77
CA LEU A 239 -6.75 19.65 5.95
C LEU A 239 -7.27 19.58 4.51
N LEU A 240 -6.37 19.69 3.55
CA LEU A 240 -6.64 19.44 2.13
C LEU A 240 -7.15 18.00 1.97
N LYS A 241 -8.31 17.85 1.31
CA LYS A 241 -8.98 16.55 1.08
C LYS A 241 -9.16 15.71 2.37
N GLY A 242 -9.34 16.37 3.52
CA GLY A 242 -9.55 15.72 4.82
C GLY A 242 -8.30 15.05 5.40
N GLY A 243 -7.12 15.31 4.83
CA GLY A 243 -5.84 14.73 5.27
C GLY A 243 -5.24 13.75 4.26
N ASP A 244 -3.98 13.40 4.51
CA ASP A 244 -3.18 12.52 3.67
C ASP A 244 -3.08 11.13 4.32
N LEU A 245 -3.65 10.11 3.67
CA LEU A 245 -3.63 8.73 4.19
C LEU A 245 -2.21 8.18 4.23
N LEU A 246 -1.41 8.40 3.17
CA LEU A 246 -0.06 7.84 3.08
C LEU A 246 0.85 8.51 4.12
N GLY A 247 0.77 9.83 4.26
CA GLY A 247 1.47 10.57 5.31
C GLY A 247 1.00 10.19 6.71
N THR A 248 -0.31 10.05 6.92
CA THR A 248 -0.90 9.64 8.21
C THR A 248 -0.40 8.27 8.64
N GLU A 249 -0.36 7.29 7.74
CA GLU A 249 0.12 5.94 8.06
C GLU A 249 1.59 5.92 8.50
N LYS A 250 2.43 6.79 7.90
CA LYS A 250 3.83 6.96 8.33
C LYS A 250 3.95 7.60 9.70
N ILE A 251 3.20 8.69 9.93
CA ILE A 251 3.25 9.46 11.18
C ILE A 251 2.65 8.67 12.34
N PHE A 252 1.62 7.87 12.07
CA PHE A 252 0.96 7.01 13.06
C PHE A 252 1.96 6.17 13.86
N GLY A 253 2.96 5.60 13.18
CA GLY A 253 4.00 4.77 13.77
C GLY A 253 4.93 5.49 14.76
N LEU A 254 4.85 6.82 14.88
CA LEU A 254 5.51 7.56 15.97
C LEU A 254 4.76 7.45 17.30
N PHE A 255 3.44 7.23 17.26
CA PHE A 255 2.60 7.32 18.45
C PHE A 255 2.10 5.96 18.94
N ALA A 256 1.89 5.01 18.03
CA ALA A 256 1.39 3.70 18.39
C ALA A 256 1.97 2.56 17.56
N ASP A 257 2.16 1.42 18.21
CA ASP A 257 2.43 0.14 17.57
C ASP A 257 1.40 -0.90 18.04
N LYS A 258 0.80 -1.62 17.09
CA LYS A 258 -0.29 -2.60 17.33
C LYS A 258 -1.41 -2.07 18.26
N GLY A 259 -1.71 -0.77 18.16
CA GLY A 259 -2.74 -0.10 18.98
C GLY A 259 -2.31 0.28 20.40
N ARG A 260 -1.04 0.08 20.78
CA ARG A 260 -0.47 0.51 22.06
C ARG A 260 0.36 1.78 21.88
N ALA A 261 0.23 2.73 22.81
CA ALA A 261 1.01 3.96 22.78
C ALA A 261 2.51 3.66 22.95
N ILE A 262 3.35 4.26 22.11
CA ILE A 262 4.81 4.17 22.21
C ILE A 262 5.32 5.13 23.29
N HIS A 263 4.74 6.34 23.34
CA HIS A 263 5.08 7.39 24.28
C HIS A 263 3.87 7.71 25.17
N PRO A 264 3.91 7.42 26.49
CA PRO A 264 2.80 7.69 27.40
C PRO A 264 2.35 9.16 27.44
N GLU A 265 3.27 10.09 27.23
CA GLU A 265 3.02 11.53 27.19
C GLU A 265 2.40 12.01 25.86
N PHE A 266 2.47 11.18 24.81
CA PHE A 266 1.89 11.45 23.50
C PHE A 266 1.02 10.26 23.03
N PRO A 267 -0.07 9.93 23.73
CA PRO A 267 -0.94 8.83 23.33
C PRO A 267 -1.65 9.18 22.02
N LEU A 268 -1.79 8.22 21.10
CA LEU A 268 -2.56 8.41 19.89
C LEU A 268 -3.97 8.97 20.21
N ARG A 269 -4.35 10.07 19.55
CA ARG A 269 -5.67 10.69 19.70
C ARG A 269 -6.59 10.36 18.54
N TYR A 270 -7.90 10.51 18.78
CA TYR A 270 -8.94 10.47 17.76
C TYR A 270 -8.99 9.18 16.93
N GLY A 271 -8.68 8.03 17.54
CA GLY A 271 -8.62 6.73 16.84
C GLY A 271 -9.94 6.35 16.16
N ASP A 272 -11.09 6.71 16.74
CA ASP A 272 -12.42 6.57 16.17
C ASP A 272 -12.61 7.41 14.89
N ARG A 273 -12.18 8.67 14.91
CA ARG A 273 -12.21 9.57 13.75
C ARG A 273 -11.25 9.11 12.66
N MET A 274 -10.06 8.64 13.04
CA MET A 274 -9.13 8.02 12.10
C MET A 274 -9.78 6.83 11.41
N PHE A 275 -10.40 5.93 12.17
CA PHE A 275 -11.08 4.76 11.61
C PHE A 275 -12.14 5.16 10.57
N ALA A 276 -13.04 6.08 10.95
CA ALA A 276 -14.10 6.56 10.07
C ALA A 276 -13.55 7.25 8.81
N THR A 277 -12.51 8.07 8.96
CA THR A 277 -11.87 8.76 7.82
C THR A 277 -11.15 7.78 6.90
N THR A 278 -10.47 6.77 7.45
CA THR A 278 -9.85 5.72 6.65
C THR A 278 -10.89 4.95 5.87
N LEU A 279 -12.01 4.56 6.49
CA LEU A 279 -13.11 3.92 5.78
C LEU A 279 -13.66 4.77 4.63
N ALA A 280 -13.86 6.07 4.87
CA ALA A 280 -14.34 6.97 3.82
C ALA A 280 -13.38 7.02 2.63
N LYS A 281 -12.06 7.12 2.88
CA LYS A 281 -11.04 7.13 1.83
C LYS A 281 -10.93 5.80 1.07
N LEU A 282 -11.02 4.68 1.78
CA LEU A 282 -11.04 3.35 1.18
C LEU A 282 -12.28 3.10 0.32
N GLY A 283 -13.38 3.82 0.61
CA GLY A 283 -14.63 3.79 -0.16
C GLY A 283 -14.64 4.70 -1.40
N GLU A 284 -13.57 5.45 -1.67
CA GLU A 284 -13.48 6.27 -2.88
C GLU A 284 -13.43 5.37 -4.14
N PRO A 285 -14.13 5.76 -5.24
CA PRO A 285 -14.18 4.96 -6.45
C PRO A 285 -12.80 4.80 -7.09
N ILE A 286 -12.61 3.70 -7.82
CA ILE A 286 -11.39 3.45 -8.59
C ILE A 286 -11.26 4.55 -9.66
N PRO A 287 -10.15 5.28 -9.72
CA PRO A 287 -9.96 6.33 -10.72
C PRO A 287 -9.67 5.75 -12.11
N GLU A 288 -10.05 6.49 -13.16
CA GLU A 288 -9.83 6.08 -14.56
C GLU A 288 -8.39 6.33 -15.05
N GLY A 289 -7.70 7.32 -14.46
CA GLY A 289 -6.33 7.70 -14.84
C GLY A 289 -5.29 6.74 -14.26
N ARG A 290 -4.32 6.29 -15.06
CA ARG A 290 -3.28 5.34 -14.60
C ARG A 290 -2.41 5.88 -13.45
N ASP A 291 -2.14 7.18 -13.44
CA ASP A 291 -1.39 7.87 -12.38
C ASP A 291 -2.18 7.95 -11.07
N GLU A 292 -3.48 8.24 -11.16
CA GLU A 292 -4.38 8.24 -10.01
C GLU A 292 -4.64 6.82 -9.49
N LEU A 293 -4.68 5.83 -10.39
CA LEU A 293 -4.88 4.42 -10.05
C LEU A 293 -3.75 3.88 -9.18
N HIS A 294 -2.51 4.25 -9.49
CA HIS A 294 -1.36 3.87 -8.70
C HIS A 294 -1.47 4.35 -7.25
N GLU A 295 -1.76 5.64 -7.05
CA GLU A 295 -1.97 6.23 -5.73
C GLU A 295 -3.18 5.60 -5.00
N TRP A 296 -4.26 5.31 -5.72
CA TRP A 296 -5.43 4.64 -5.17
C TRP A 296 -5.10 3.23 -4.64
N VAL A 297 -4.36 2.41 -5.41
CA VAL A 297 -3.95 1.06 -4.97
C VAL A 297 -3.12 1.12 -3.69
N LEU A 298 -2.16 2.06 -3.62
CA LEU A 298 -1.33 2.28 -2.43
C LEU A 298 -2.18 2.72 -1.23
N ALA A 299 -3.11 3.67 -1.44
CA ALA A 299 -4.00 4.15 -0.40
C ALA A 299 -4.90 3.02 0.14
N VAL A 300 -5.40 2.16 -0.75
CA VAL A 300 -6.23 1.01 -0.37
C VAL A 300 -5.46 0.02 0.50
N ASN A 301 -4.25 -0.35 0.09
CA ASN A 301 -3.44 -1.31 0.83
C ASN A 301 -2.95 -0.77 2.17
N ARG A 302 -2.41 0.45 2.19
CA ARG A 302 -1.95 1.07 3.43
C ARG A 302 -3.10 1.41 4.38
N GLY A 303 -4.23 1.87 3.85
CA GLY A 303 -5.41 2.17 4.65
C GLY A 303 -6.00 0.90 5.27
N THR A 304 -6.09 -0.19 4.51
CA THR A 304 -6.51 -1.51 5.04
C THR A 304 -5.57 -1.96 6.13
N ARG A 305 -4.26 -1.93 5.89
CA ARG A 305 -3.23 -2.27 6.88
C ARG A 305 -3.36 -1.43 8.16
N MET A 306 -3.57 -0.13 8.02
CA MET A 306 -3.74 0.79 9.15
C MET A 306 -5.00 0.45 9.97
N LEU A 307 -6.12 0.17 9.29
CA LEU A 307 -7.35 -0.26 9.97
C LEU A 307 -7.14 -1.54 10.77
N VAL A 308 -6.69 -2.61 10.13
CA VAL A 308 -6.67 -3.94 10.75
C VAL A 308 -5.56 -4.15 11.78
N ARG A 309 -4.41 -3.48 11.62
CA ARG A 309 -3.27 -3.65 12.56
C ARG A 309 -3.32 -2.70 13.73
N HIS A 310 -3.91 -1.52 13.56
CA HIS A 310 -3.71 -0.43 14.49
C HIS A 310 -4.99 0.21 15.01
N LEU A 311 -5.99 0.39 14.14
CA LEU A 311 -7.22 1.09 14.49
C LEU A 311 -8.39 0.16 14.80
N TRP A 312 -8.26 -1.16 14.60
CA TRP A 312 -9.40 -2.10 14.69
C TRP A 312 -10.20 -1.94 15.99
N ASN A 313 -9.49 -1.85 17.11
CA ASN A 313 -10.08 -1.71 18.44
C ASN A 313 -10.73 -0.33 18.70
N GLN A 314 -10.44 0.67 17.87
CA GLN A 314 -10.99 2.02 17.96
C GLN A 314 -12.31 2.18 17.18
N GLY A 315 -12.56 1.31 16.20
CA GLY A 315 -13.82 1.31 15.44
C GLY A 315 -14.98 0.74 16.25
N SER A 316 -16.17 1.34 16.09
CA SER A 316 -17.42 0.77 16.63
C SER A 316 -17.80 -0.53 15.90
N VAL A 317 -18.76 -1.28 16.44
CA VAL A 317 -19.29 -2.49 15.77
C VAL A 317 -19.84 -2.16 14.39
N ASP A 318 -20.55 -1.03 14.23
CA ASP A 318 -21.05 -0.58 12.93
C ASP A 318 -19.90 -0.23 11.96
N ASP A 319 -18.85 0.43 12.45
CA ASP A 319 -17.68 0.75 11.63
C ASP A 319 -16.95 -0.52 11.18
N ARG A 320 -16.75 -1.50 12.06
CA ARG A 320 -16.16 -2.81 11.69
C ARG A 320 -17.02 -3.58 10.69
N ASN A 321 -18.35 -3.47 10.80
CA ASN A 321 -19.28 -4.06 9.82
C ASN A 321 -19.22 -3.34 8.46
N LYS A 322 -19.06 -2.02 8.45
CA LYS A 322 -18.79 -1.25 7.22
C LYS A 322 -17.45 -1.63 6.60
N ALA A 323 -16.41 -1.76 7.43
CA ALA A 323 -15.08 -2.21 7.02
C ALA A 323 -15.14 -3.59 6.35
N ARG A 324 -15.86 -4.54 6.96
CA ARG A 324 -16.08 -5.88 6.39
C ARG A 324 -16.65 -5.80 4.97
N ARG A 325 -17.79 -5.13 4.79
CA ARG A 325 -18.41 -4.96 3.46
C ARG A 325 -17.48 -4.28 2.45
N LEU A 326 -16.72 -3.29 2.91
CA LEU A 326 -15.76 -2.59 2.07
C LEU A 326 -14.62 -3.52 1.63
N PHE A 327 -14.07 -4.35 2.53
CA PHE A 327 -13.02 -5.30 2.21
C PHE A 327 -13.51 -6.42 1.29
N GLU A 328 -14.77 -6.87 1.45
CA GLU A 328 -15.42 -7.80 0.52
C GLU A 328 -15.49 -7.20 -0.89
N ASN A 329 -15.89 -5.93 -1.02
CA ASN A 329 -15.93 -5.22 -2.31
C ASN A 329 -14.54 -4.98 -2.92
N ILE A 330 -13.56 -4.57 -2.11
CA ILE A 330 -12.17 -4.41 -2.55
C ILE A 330 -11.64 -5.74 -3.08
N LEU A 331 -11.88 -6.84 -2.35
CA LEU A 331 -11.42 -8.16 -2.77
C LEU A 331 -12.07 -8.62 -4.07
N ARG A 332 -13.38 -8.42 -4.21
CA ARG A 332 -14.10 -8.67 -5.46
C ARG A 332 -13.49 -7.90 -6.62
N ASN A 333 -13.34 -6.59 -6.48
CA ASN A 333 -12.75 -5.75 -7.51
C ASN A 333 -11.32 -6.18 -7.86
N ARG A 334 -10.52 -6.61 -6.87
CA ARG A 334 -9.18 -7.14 -7.11
C ARG A 334 -9.21 -8.36 -8.03
N PHE A 335 -10.06 -9.34 -7.74
CA PHE A 335 -10.19 -10.52 -8.59
C PHE A 335 -10.76 -10.20 -9.98
N GLU A 336 -11.76 -9.33 -10.06
CA GLU A 336 -12.39 -8.99 -11.35
C GLU A 336 -11.45 -8.24 -12.29
N GLN A 337 -10.66 -7.33 -11.75
CA GLN A 337 -9.90 -6.37 -12.56
C GLN A 337 -8.42 -6.78 -12.73
N TYR A 338 -7.84 -7.49 -11.78
CA TYR A 338 -6.38 -7.67 -11.70
C TYR A 338 -5.92 -9.12 -11.71
N TYR A 339 -6.80 -10.09 -11.44
CA TYR A 339 -6.43 -11.51 -11.40
C TYR A 339 -6.32 -12.11 -12.80
N VAL A 340 -5.14 -12.62 -13.14
CA VAL A 340 -4.84 -13.23 -14.43
C VAL A 340 -5.06 -14.74 -14.31
N THR A 341 -6.29 -15.18 -14.62
CA THR A 341 -6.74 -16.58 -14.42
C THR A 341 -5.81 -17.62 -15.04
N ALA A 342 -5.27 -17.33 -16.24
CA ALA A 342 -4.37 -18.25 -16.95
C ALA A 342 -3.02 -18.47 -16.23
N GLU A 343 -2.58 -17.48 -15.46
CA GLU A 343 -1.32 -17.51 -14.72
C GLU A 343 -1.49 -17.82 -13.24
N GLY A 344 -2.70 -17.62 -12.71
CA GLY A 344 -2.99 -17.89 -11.31
C GLY A 344 -2.44 -16.84 -10.34
N ALA A 345 -2.17 -15.63 -10.83
CA ALA A 345 -1.53 -14.53 -10.09
C ALA A 345 -2.15 -13.17 -10.45
N PHE A 346 -1.64 -12.06 -9.90
CA PHE A 346 -2.22 -10.73 -10.09
C PHE A 346 -1.30 -9.79 -10.86
N SER A 347 -1.91 -8.88 -11.60
CA SER A 347 -1.24 -7.75 -12.23
C SER A 347 -1.50 -6.46 -11.44
N LEU A 348 -0.61 -5.47 -11.57
CA LEU A 348 -0.83 -4.14 -10.99
C LEU A 348 -1.78 -3.30 -11.86
N SER A 349 -1.87 -3.61 -13.16
CA SER A 349 -2.69 -2.89 -14.13
C SER A 349 -3.99 -3.64 -14.43
N PRO A 350 -5.16 -2.96 -14.39
CA PRO A 350 -6.43 -3.60 -14.70
C PRO A 350 -6.44 -4.19 -16.11
N GLY A 351 -6.99 -5.40 -16.26
CA GLY A 351 -7.15 -6.06 -17.56
C GLY A 351 -5.84 -6.46 -18.24
N SER A 352 -4.72 -6.52 -17.50
CA SER A 352 -3.45 -7.03 -18.04
C SER A 352 -3.59 -8.50 -18.46
N GLU A 353 -2.95 -8.87 -19.57
CA GLU A 353 -2.87 -10.26 -20.03
C GLU A 353 -1.91 -11.11 -19.19
N HIS A 354 -0.98 -10.47 -18.49
CA HIS A 354 0.08 -11.11 -17.69
C HIS A 354 0.12 -10.56 -16.27
N ALA A 355 0.42 -11.43 -15.31
CA ALA A 355 0.64 -11.05 -13.92
C ALA A 355 2.05 -10.45 -13.73
N ASP A 356 2.22 -9.69 -12.65
CA ASP A 356 3.49 -9.08 -12.30
C ASP A 356 3.75 -9.14 -10.78
N LEU A 357 5.01 -8.97 -10.38
CA LEU A 357 5.41 -9.11 -8.98
C LEU A 357 4.75 -8.07 -8.07
N ASP A 358 4.57 -6.83 -8.53
CA ASP A 358 3.96 -5.78 -7.71
C ASP A 358 2.49 -6.09 -7.47
N GLY A 359 1.73 -6.42 -8.53
CA GLY A 359 0.33 -6.82 -8.42
C GLY A 359 0.11 -8.05 -7.55
N THR A 360 0.94 -9.08 -7.76
CA THR A 360 0.89 -10.33 -6.99
C THR A 360 1.24 -10.10 -5.53
N GLY A 361 2.35 -9.40 -5.25
CA GLY A 361 2.81 -9.08 -3.90
C GLY A 361 1.78 -8.26 -3.11
N GLU A 362 1.23 -7.20 -3.72
CA GLU A 362 0.19 -6.39 -3.10
C GLU A 362 -1.08 -7.21 -2.81
N ALA A 363 -1.44 -8.16 -3.67
CA ALA A 363 -2.60 -9.03 -3.45
C ALA A 363 -2.37 -10.03 -2.29
N ILE A 364 -1.23 -10.73 -2.25
CA ILE A 364 -0.93 -11.66 -1.14
C ILE A 364 -0.75 -10.94 0.20
N GLY A 365 -0.13 -9.75 0.19
CA GLY A 365 -0.07 -8.88 1.35
C GLY A 365 -1.47 -8.51 1.86
N TYR A 366 -2.40 -8.20 0.95
CA TYR A 366 -3.80 -7.91 1.30
C TYR A 366 -4.49 -9.07 2.03
N PHE A 367 -4.36 -10.30 1.52
CA PHE A 367 -4.92 -11.49 2.18
C PHE A 367 -4.36 -11.72 3.58
N LYS A 368 -3.06 -11.48 3.78
CA LYS A 368 -2.43 -11.52 5.10
C LYS A 368 -3.07 -10.52 6.06
N TRP A 369 -3.27 -9.28 5.63
CA TRP A 369 -3.80 -8.21 6.50
C TRP A 369 -5.24 -8.46 6.93
N ILE A 370 -6.10 -8.98 6.05
CA ILE A 370 -7.51 -9.29 6.38
C ILE A 370 -7.68 -10.61 7.16
N GLY A 371 -6.58 -11.30 7.49
CA GLY A 371 -6.60 -12.53 8.28
C GLY A 371 -6.95 -13.79 7.51
N ALA A 372 -6.88 -13.79 6.17
CA ALA A 372 -7.20 -14.98 5.36
C ALA A 372 -6.20 -16.14 5.54
N TYR A 373 -5.05 -15.88 6.18
CA TYR A 373 -3.98 -16.86 6.37
C TYR A 373 -3.98 -17.55 7.73
N GLY A 374 -4.68 -17.05 8.75
CA GLY A 374 -4.54 -17.62 10.08
C GLY A 374 -5.67 -17.23 11.00
N ALA A 375 -6.07 -18.20 11.83
CA ALA A 375 -7.20 -18.05 12.74
C ALA A 375 -6.98 -16.93 13.77
N GLU A 376 -5.78 -16.72 14.29
CA GLU A 376 -5.55 -15.64 15.27
C GLU A 376 -5.98 -14.26 14.73
N GLN A 377 -5.49 -13.89 13.55
CA GLN A 377 -5.84 -12.62 12.91
C GLN A 377 -7.29 -12.62 12.45
N GLN A 378 -7.78 -13.74 11.91
CA GLN A 378 -9.16 -13.89 11.49
C GLN A 378 -10.14 -13.66 12.65
N ASN A 379 -9.84 -14.23 13.82
CA ASN A 379 -10.64 -14.16 15.02
C ASN A 379 -10.59 -12.76 15.63
N ALA A 380 -9.39 -12.17 15.70
CA ALA A 380 -9.22 -10.78 16.15
C ALA A 380 -10.02 -9.78 15.31
N LEU A 381 -10.16 -10.03 14.00
CA LEU A 381 -10.91 -9.16 13.10
C LEU A 381 -12.42 -9.46 13.09
N TRP A 382 -12.79 -10.74 12.97
CA TRP A 382 -14.13 -11.11 12.53
C TRP A 382 -14.99 -11.77 13.60
N GLU A 383 -14.41 -12.44 14.59
CA GLU A 383 -15.17 -13.15 15.64
C GLU A 383 -15.73 -12.22 16.71
N ALA A 384 -15.18 -11.01 16.88
CA ALA A 384 -15.72 -10.00 17.79
C ALA A 384 -17.15 -9.49 17.44
N ASN A 385 -17.71 -9.92 16.29
CA ASN A 385 -19.02 -9.50 15.78
C ASN A 385 -20.07 -10.64 15.72
N GLY A 386 -19.88 -11.75 16.44
CA GLY A 386 -20.90 -12.80 16.55
C GLY A 386 -21.03 -13.72 15.31
N THR A 387 -19.94 -13.93 14.57
CA THR A 387 -19.87 -15.00 13.56
C THR A 387 -19.45 -16.31 14.21
N ASP A 388 -20.29 -16.85 15.10
CA ASP A 388 -20.15 -18.25 15.48
C ASP A 388 -20.42 -19.09 14.23
N MET A 389 -19.45 -19.93 13.87
CA MET A 389 -19.64 -20.92 12.82
C MET A 389 -20.85 -21.78 13.18
N ARG A 390 -21.91 -21.72 12.35
CA ARG A 390 -23.15 -22.44 12.65
C ARG A 390 -22.97 -23.93 12.43
N ASP A 391 -23.24 -24.73 13.45
CA ASP A 391 -23.37 -26.17 13.30
C ASP A 391 -24.70 -26.50 12.62
N LEU A 392 -24.64 -27.07 11.43
CA LEU A 392 -25.79 -27.52 10.64
C LEU A 392 -26.19 -28.95 10.98
N GLY A 393 -25.46 -29.62 11.86
CA GLY A 393 -25.77 -30.95 12.34
C GLY A 393 -24.76 -32.01 11.90
N THR A 394 -24.91 -33.16 12.55
CA THR A 394 -24.17 -34.38 12.30
C THR A 394 -25.15 -35.48 11.87
N TYR A 395 -24.82 -36.22 10.81
CA TYR A 395 -25.73 -37.19 10.22
C TYR A 395 -25.04 -38.52 9.92
N ASP A 396 -25.68 -39.63 10.31
CA ASP A 396 -25.29 -40.95 9.84
C ASP A 396 -25.88 -41.22 8.46
N ARG A 397 -25.03 -41.61 7.52
CA ARG A 397 -25.40 -41.91 6.13
C ARG A 397 -24.64 -43.13 5.63
N SER A 398 -25.34 -44.04 4.97
CA SER A 398 -24.70 -45.12 4.20
C SER A 398 -24.24 -44.61 2.83
N GLU A 399 -24.94 -43.61 2.30
CA GLU A 399 -24.68 -42.96 1.02
C GLU A 399 -25.17 -41.51 1.07
N LEU A 400 -24.47 -40.62 0.37
CA LEU A 400 -24.75 -39.20 0.25
C LEU A 400 -25.35 -38.89 -1.13
N SER A 401 -26.35 -38.01 -1.14
CA SER A 401 -26.99 -37.45 -2.32
C SER A 401 -26.68 -35.95 -2.45
N GLU A 402 -26.96 -35.34 -3.61
CA GLU A 402 -26.83 -33.88 -3.76
C GLU A 402 -27.65 -33.11 -2.72
N SER A 403 -28.81 -33.67 -2.33
CA SER A 403 -29.75 -33.01 -1.43
C SER A 403 -29.22 -32.87 0.00
N ASP A 404 -28.31 -33.76 0.41
CA ASP A 404 -27.69 -33.74 1.74
C ASP A 404 -26.82 -32.49 1.92
N PHE A 405 -26.32 -31.90 0.83
CA PHE A 405 -25.47 -30.71 0.88
C PHE A 405 -26.25 -29.39 0.82
N ASN A 406 -27.56 -29.42 0.60
CA ASN A 406 -28.34 -28.20 0.40
C ASN A 406 -28.22 -27.18 1.54
N ALA A 407 -28.12 -27.64 2.79
CA ALA A 407 -28.05 -26.72 3.93
C ALA A 407 -26.71 -25.97 4.00
N VAL A 408 -25.60 -26.57 3.55
CA VAL A 408 -24.30 -25.90 3.47
C VAL A 408 -24.18 -25.07 2.18
N SER A 409 -24.60 -25.62 1.03
CA SER A 409 -24.50 -24.95 -0.28
C SER A 409 -25.40 -23.73 -0.42
N ARG A 410 -26.53 -23.68 0.30
CA ARG A 410 -27.46 -22.54 0.29
C ARG A 410 -27.30 -21.63 1.50
N PHE A 411 -26.29 -21.86 2.33
CA PHE A 411 -26.06 -21.03 3.51
C PHE A 411 -25.66 -19.60 3.09
N ALA A 412 -26.34 -18.60 3.64
CA ALA A 412 -26.14 -17.22 3.24
C ALA A 412 -24.70 -16.77 3.49
N GLY A 413 -24.07 -16.21 2.46
CA GLY A 413 -22.70 -15.69 2.51
C GLY A 413 -21.59 -16.73 2.27
N VAL A 414 -21.92 -18.00 2.00
CA VAL A 414 -20.91 -18.99 1.59
C VAL A 414 -20.45 -18.72 0.15
N ASN A 415 -19.14 -18.55 -0.02
CA ASN A 415 -18.44 -18.44 -1.30
C ASN A 415 -17.88 -19.80 -1.75
N SER A 416 -17.31 -20.56 -0.81
CA SER A 416 -16.67 -21.85 -1.06
C SER A 416 -16.93 -22.83 0.07
N ILE A 417 -16.87 -24.13 -0.22
CA ILE A 417 -17.02 -25.22 0.75
C ILE A 417 -15.77 -26.09 0.68
N ARG A 418 -15.11 -26.30 1.82
CA ARG A 418 -13.99 -27.23 1.95
C ARG A 418 -14.49 -28.55 2.51
N LEU A 419 -14.05 -29.65 1.90
CA LEU A 419 -14.33 -31.01 2.36
C LEU A 419 -13.10 -31.57 3.07
N TYR A 420 -13.32 -32.32 4.14
CA TYR A 420 -12.29 -32.97 4.93
C TYR A 420 -12.69 -34.41 5.27
N GLY A 421 -11.74 -35.34 5.22
CA GLY A 421 -11.95 -36.71 5.73
C GLY A 421 -11.96 -36.81 7.27
N ARG A 422 -11.55 -35.74 7.96
CA ARG A 422 -11.63 -35.59 9.43
C ARG A 422 -11.80 -34.13 9.77
N ALA A 423 -12.38 -33.83 10.93
CA ALA A 423 -12.47 -32.45 11.38
C ALA A 423 -11.07 -31.79 11.42
N PRO A 424 -10.90 -30.57 10.88
CA PRO A 424 -9.63 -29.86 11.01
C PRO A 424 -9.38 -29.51 12.49
N GLU A 425 -8.11 -29.41 12.86
CA GLU A 425 -7.73 -28.87 14.16
C GLU A 425 -8.16 -27.39 14.26
N PRO A 426 -8.53 -26.91 15.46
CA PRO A 426 -8.91 -25.52 15.66
C PRO A 426 -7.87 -24.56 15.06
N GLY A 427 -8.35 -23.68 14.17
CA GLY A 427 -7.54 -22.68 13.48
C GLY A 427 -6.63 -23.19 12.37
N LYS A 428 -6.74 -24.46 11.96
CA LYS A 428 -5.98 -25.08 10.86
C LYS A 428 -6.87 -25.48 9.68
N ASP A 429 -7.80 -24.62 9.31
CA ASP A 429 -8.84 -24.90 8.30
C ASP A 429 -8.33 -25.06 6.85
N ARG A 430 -7.03 -24.88 6.61
CA ARG A 430 -6.42 -25.12 5.29
C ARG A 430 -5.68 -26.46 5.22
N VAL A 431 -5.54 -27.17 6.34
CA VAL A 431 -4.76 -28.39 6.44
C VAL A 431 -5.67 -29.61 6.23
N ASN A 432 -5.20 -30.62 5.48
CA ASN A 432 -5.92 -31.86 5.18
C ASN A 432 -7.26 -31.65 4.44
N VAL A 433 -7.40 -30.54 3.73
CA VAL A 433 -8.52 -30.34 2.80
C VAL A 433 -8.35 -31.35 1.66
N VAL A 434 -9.43 -32.03 1.30
CA VAL A 434 -9.41 -33.06 0.25
C VAL A 434 -10.10 -32.60 -1.03
N HIS A 435 -10.99 -31.59 -0.95
CA HIS A 435 -11.72 -31.05 -2.09
C HIS A 435 -12.25 -29.65 -1.76
N VAL A 436 -12.35 -28.78 -2.77
CA VAL A 436 -13.03 -27.47 -2.66
C VAL A 436 -14.18 -27.40 -3.67
N ASN A 437 -15.35 -26.98 -3.19
CA ASN A 437 -16.53 -26.74 -4.02
C ASN A 437 -16.90 -25.25 -4.00
N TYR A 438 -17.26 -24.72 -5.16
CA TYR A 438 -17.88 -23.41 -5.29
C TYR A 438 -19.39 -23.61 -5.58
N PRO A 439 -20.27 -23.43 -4.57
CA PRO A 439 -21.70 -23.72 -4.73
C PRO A 439 -22.42 -22.73 -5.65
N ALA A 440 -21.84 -21.55 -5.87
CA ALA A 440 -22.32 -20.52 -6.79
C ALA A 440 -21.16 -19.99 -7.64
N GLU A 441 -21.48 -19.35 -8.76
CA GLU A 441 -20.45 -18.66 -9.57
C GLU A 441 -19.79 -17.54 -8.75
N THR A 442 -18.46 -17.55 -8.73
CA THR A 442 -17.65 -16.54 -8.05
C THR A 442 -16.33 -16.34 -8.80
N VAL A 443 -15.83 -15.11 -8.72
CA VAL A 443 -14.50 -14.72 -9.18
C VAL A 443 -13.46 -14.82 -8.07
N ILE A 444 -13.90 -14.91 -6.81
CA ILE A 444 -13.03 -14.92 -5.63
C ILE A 444 -12.72 -16.36 -5.27
N LEU A 445 -11.44 -16.72 -5.40
CA LEU A 445 -10.97 -18.06 -5.11
C LEU A 445 -10.81 -18.32 -3.60
N ASP A 446 -11.09 -19.55 -3.19
CA ASP A 446 -10.73 -20.06 -1.87
C ASP A 446 -9.20 -20.11 -1.74
N MET A 447 -8.68 -19.86 -0.52
CA MET A 447 -7.23 -19.89 -0.29
C MET A 447 -6.58 -21.24 -0.59
N VAL A 448 -7.32 -22.34 -0.48
CA VAL A 448 -6.82 -23.68 -0.80
C VAL A 448 -6.69 -23.88 -2.32
N ASP A 449 -7.49 -23.17 -3.14
CA ASP A 449 -7.38 -23.15 -4.60
C ASP A 449 -6.35 -22.10 -5.07
N PHE A 450 -6.32 -20.95 -4.39
CA PHE A 450 -5.51 -19.79 -4.77
C PHE A 450 -4.01 -19.91 -4.44
N LEU A 451 -3.66 -20.28 -3.21
CA LEU A 451 -2.26 -20.25 -2.75
C LEU A 451 -1.33 -21.17 -3.56
N PRO A 452 -1.73 -22.41 -3.94
CA PRO A 452 -0.88 -23.26 -4.79
C PRO A 452 -0.59 -22.61 -6.15
N ARG A 453 -1.56 -21.90 -6.74
CA ARG A 453 -1.41 -21.22 -8.04
C ARG A 453 -0.42 -20.08 -7.96
N VAL A 454 -0.53 -19.24 -6.93
CA VAL A 454 0.41 -18.13 -6.74
C VAL A 454 1.81 -18.64 -6.40
N GLN A 455 1.93 -19.69 -5.59
CA GLN A 455 3.25 -20.28 -5.33
C GLN A 455 3.86 -20.84 -6.62
N GLN A 456 3.08 -21.53 -7.45
CA GLN A 456 3.54 -22.01 -8.74
C GLN A 456 3.97 -20.85 -9.65
N TRP A 457 3.21 -19.77 -9.71
CA TRP A 457 3.57 -18.61 -10.50
C TRP A 457 4.85 -17.95 -9.97
N LEU A 458 4.94 -17.68 -8.67
CA LEU A 458 6.12 -17.09 -8.04
C LEU A 458 7.37 -17.93 -8.26
N THR A 459 7.25 -19.27 -8.24
CA THR A 459 8.41 -20.15 -8.46
C THR A 459 8.80 -20.24 -9.93
N THR A 460 7.86 -20.16 -10.87
CA THR A 460 8.11 -20.32 -12.32
C THR A 460 8.31 -19.03 -13.09
N THR A 461 7.85 -17.88 -12.59
CA THR A 461 8.03 -16.58 -13.23
C THR A 461 9.51 -16.23 -13.36
N SER A 462 9.88 -15.63 -14.49
CA SER A 462 11.22 -15.09 -14.76
C SER A 462 11.47 -13.74 -14.06
N GLN A 463 10.43 -13.13 -13.50
CA GLN A 463 10.54 -11.87 -12.76
C GLN A 463 11.23 -12.10 -11.42
N ASN A 464 12.18 -11.22 -11.09
CA ASN A 464 12.89 -11.26 -9.79
C ASN A 464 12.60 -10.03 -8.92
N MET A 465 12.27 -8.88 -9.52
CA MET A 465 12.02 -7.62 -8.82
C MET A 465 10.96 -6.80 -9.56
N GLY A 466 9.94 -6.34 -8.82
CA GLY A 466 9.01 -5.29 -9.23
C GLY A 466 9.51 -3.90 -8.80
N ASN A 467 8.65 -2.89 -8.83
CA ASN A 467 9.00 -1.57 -8.30
C ASN A 467 9.05 -1.56 -6.76
N TRP A 468 8.27 -2.42 -6.10
CA TRP A 468 8.09 -2.44 -4.65
C TRP A 468 8.22 -3.82 -4.03
N VAL A 469 8.00 -4.87 -4.81
CA VAL A 469 7.99 -6.25 -4.32
C VAL A 469 9.10 -7.04 -4.99
N THR A 470 9.94 -7.69 -4.18
CA THR A 470 10.88 -8.69 -4.68
C THR A 470 10.23 -10.08 -4.66
N LYS A 471 10.67 -10.97 -5.56
CA LYS A 471 10.21 -12.37 -5.55
C LYS A 471 10.53 -13.07 -4.21
N GLU A 472 11.65 -12.70 -3.59
CA GLU A 472 12.05 -13.24 -2.29
C GLU A 472 11.12 -12.80 -1.17
N ASP A 473 10.78 -11.51 -1.09
CA ASP A 473 9.83 -10.98 -0.09
C ASP A 473 8.45 -11.63 -0.26
N ALA A 474 7.97 -11.73 -1.51
CA ALA A 474 6.70 -12.39 -1.80
C ALA A 474 6.67 -13.85 -1.31
N LEU A 475 7.75 -14.61 -1.56
CA LEU A 475 7.85 -16.02 -1.15
C LEU A 475 8.03 -16.22 0.36
N LYS A 476 8.79 -15.34 1.03
CA LYS A 476 9.21 -15.54 2.43
C LYS A 476 8.40 -14.76 3.44
N ALA A 477 8.00 -13.53 3.11
CA ALA A 477 7.39 -12.62 4.07
C ALA A 477 5.87 -12.55 3.91
N ASP A 478 5.37 -12.64 2.69
CA ASP A 478 3.95 -12.39 2.42
C ASP A 478 3.11 -13.65 2.28
N LEU A 479 3.63 -14.74 1.73
CA LEU A 479 2.94 -16.04 1.75
C LEU A 479 2.87 -16.62 3.17
N PRO A 480 1.84 -17.45 3.47
CA PRO A 480 1.79 -18.18 4.72
C PRO A 480 2.86 -19.28 4.79
N ASP A 481 3.36 -19.57 5.99
CA ASP A 481 4.38 -20.61 6.24
C ASP A 481 4.01 -21.99 5.69
N SER A 482 2.71 -22.28 5.62
CA SER A 482 2.18 -23.53 5.08
C SER A 482 1.17 -23.24 3.98
N ILE A 483 1.48 -23.73 2.79
CA ILE A 483 0.61 -23.72 1.62
C ILE A 483 0.03 -25.12 1.45
N PRO A 484 -1.31 -25.26 1.36
CA PRO A 484 -1.92 -26.56 1.14
C PRO A 484 -1.53 -27.11 -0.23
N PRO A 485 -1.51 -28.44 -0.42
CA PRO A 485 -1.40 -29.00 -1.77
C PRO A 485 -2.60 -28.60 -2.63
N ALA A 486 -2.42 -28.57 -3.95
CA ALA A 486 -3.55 -28.41 -4.86
C ALA A 486 -4.54 -29.58 -4.69
N VAL A 487 -5.82 -29.25 -4.57
CA VAL A 487 -6.91 -30.22 -4.40
C VAL A 487 -7.89 -30.13 -5.57
N PRO A 488 -8.68 -31.20 -5.85
CA PRO A 488 -9.72 -31.12 -6.86
C PRO A 488 -10.75 -30.04 -6.53
N ILE A 489 -11.24 -29.39 -7.59
CA ILE A 489 -12.21 -28.28 -7.54
C ILE A 489 -13.49 -28.68 -8.27
N SER A 490 -14.65 -28.38 -7.70
CA SER A 490 -15.94 -28.48 -8.40
C SER A 490 -16.73 -27.17 -8.34
N LYS A 491 -17.57 -26.93 -9.35
CA LYS A 491 -18.51 -25.80 -9.41
C LYS A 491 -19.94 -26.32 -9.42
N GLY A 492 -20.86 -25.62 -8.76
CA GLY A 492 -22.25 -26.04 -8.61
C GLY A 492 -22.41 -27.04 -7.46
N SER A 493 -23.26 -28.08 -7.64
CA SER A 493 -23.48 -29.10 -6.61
C SER A 493 -22.18 -29.85 -6.27
N ILE A 494 -22.06 -30.27 -5.00
CA ILE A 494 -20.99 -31.18 -4.58
C ILE A 494 -21.25 -32.53 -5.25
N PRO A 495 -20.32 -33.07 -6.07
CA PRO A 495 -20.54 -34.33 -6.76
C PRO A 495 -20.71 -35.47 -5.74
N PRO A 496 -21.86 -36.18 -5.71
CA PRO A 496 -22.10 -37.25 -4.75
C PRO A 496 -21.06 -38.37 -4.82
N ALA A 497 -20.56 -38.69 -6.01
CA ALA A 497 -19.52 -39.70 -6.20
C ALA A 497 -18.24 -39.36 -5.40
N VAL A 498 -17.79 -38.10 -5.46
CA VAL A 498 -16.61 -37.63 -4.72
C VAL A 498 -16.87 -37.66 -3.21
N ALA A 499 -18.03 -37.17 -2.79
CA ALA A 499 -18.38 -37.14 -1.37
C ALA A 499 -18.52 -38.55 -0.76
N ASN A 500 -19.13 -39.49 -1.50
CA ASN A 500 -19.25 -40.88 -1.08
C ASN A 500 -17.90 -41.59 -1.03
N GLU A 501 -17.02 -41.38 -2.01
CA GLU A 501 -15.66 -41.92 -1.96
C GLU A 501 -14.92 -41.46 -0.69
N LEU A 502 -15.00 -40.16 -0.38
CA LEU A 502 -14.38 -39.60 0.82
C LEU A 502 -15.00 -40.16 2.11
N LEU A 503 -16.33 -40.27 2.18
CA LEU A 503 -17.03 -40.83 3.34
C LEU A 503 -16.66 -42.30 3.56
N GLN A 504 -16.61 -43.11 2.50
CA GLN A 504 -16.24 -44.53 2.57
C GLN A 504 -14.77 -44.70 2.98
N LYS A 505 -13.87 -43.87 2.43
CA LYS A 505 -12.43 -43.95 2.70
C LYS A 505 -12.08 -43.53 4.12
N HIS A 506 -12.76 -42.52 4.66
CA HIS A 506 -12.40 -41.90 5.93
C HIS A 506 -13.38 -42.20 7.08
N HIS A 507 -14.49 -42.88 6.81
CA HIS A 507 -15.63 -43.10 7.73
C HIS A 507 -16.29 -41.80 8.24
N THR A 508 -15.81 -40.65 7.78
CA THR A 508 -16.29 -39.33 8.17
C THR A 508 -16.08 -38.37 7.00
N LEU A 509 -17.04 -37.48 6.79
CA LEU A 509 -16.90 -36.34 5.88
C LEU A 509 -17.34 -35.08 6.61
N VAL A 510 -16.43 -34.12 6.75
CA VAL A 510 -16.73 -32.81 7.32
C VAL A 510 -16.74 -31.78 6.21
N LEU A 511 -17.76 -30.93 6.19
CA LEU A 511 -17.91 -29.83 5.25
C LEU A 511 -17.91 -28.53 6.06
N ILE A 512 -17.12 -27.56 5.61
CA ILE A 512 -17.11 -26.21 6.18
C ILE A 512 -17.30 -25.20 5.06
N GLY A 513 -18.32 -24.35 5.18
CA GLY A 513 -18.58 -23.24 4.27
C GLY A 513 -17.83 -21.99 4.69
N PHE A 514 -17.15 -21.32 3.76
CA PHE A 514 -16.36 -20.12 3.96
C PHE A 514 -16.92 -18.96 3.15
N ASP A 515 -16.87 -17.75 3.69
CA ASP A 515 -17.19 -16.54 2.93
C ASP A 515 -16.02 -16.03 2.08
N VAL A 516 -16.22 -14.92 1.37
CA VAL A 516 -15.21 -14.33 0.48
C VAL A 516 -13.96 -13.85 1.25
N LEU A 517 -14.08 -13.51 2.54
CA LEU A 517 -12.97 -13.16 3.42
C LEU A 517 -12.31 -14.39 4.06
N GLN A 518 -12.76 -15.59 3.67
CA GLN A 518 -12.25 -16.89 4.12
C GLN A 518 -12.60 -17.20 5.58
N VAL A 519 -13.65 -16.57 6.12
CA VAL A 519 -14.16 -16.83 7.47
C VAL A 519 -15.13 -18.02 7.44
N PRO A 520 -14.95 -19.04 8.30
CA PRO A 520 -15.92 -20.14 8.46
C PRO A 520 -17.30 -19.61 8.82
N ARG A 521 -18.34 -20.08 8.12
CA ARG A 521 -19.74 -19.65 8.30
C ARG A 521 -20.61 -20.75 8.86
N CYS A 522 -20.41 -21.96 8.39
CA CYS A 522 -21.20 -23.12 8.80
C CYS A 522 -20.38 -24.40 8.67
N LYS A 523 -20.76 -25.41 9.47
CA LYS A 523 -20.16 -26.74 9.48
C LYS A 523 -21.25 -27.79 9.40
N MET A 524 -20.97 -28.88 8.70
CA MET A 524 -21.79 -30.08 8.65
C MET A 524 -20.89 -31.31 8.70
N ALA A 525 -21.33 -32.38 9.36
CA ALA A 525 -20.60 -33.64 9.41
C ALA A 525 -21.46 -34.84 9.02
N PHE A 526 -20.86 -35.78 8.31
CA PHE A 526 -21.44 -37.07 7.99
C PHE A 526 -20.55 -38.19 8.54
N TYR A 527 -21.18 -39.21 9.12
CA TYR A 527 -20.53 -40.44 9.55
C TYR A 527 -21.06 -41.61 8.74
N LEU A 528 -20.16 -42.54 8.39
CA LEU A 528 -20.56 -43.73 7.65
C LEU A 528 -21.42 -44.61 8.57
N LYS A 529 -22.67 -44.83 8.20
CA LYS A 529 -23.56 -45.72 8.94
C LYS A 529 -23.07 -47.16 8.78
N GLU A 530 -22.66 -47.80 9.87
CA GLU A 530 -22.33 -49.23 9.85
C GLU A 530 -23.58 -50.03 9.45
N GLN A 531 -23.45 -50.91 8.46
CA GLN A 531 -24.50 -51.87 8.15
C GLN A 531 -24.58 -52.85 9.31
N GLU A 532 -25.71 -52.87 10.02
CA GLU A 532 -26.03 -53.95 10.96
C GLU A 532 -25.87 -55.26 10.20
N LYS A 533 -24.85 -56.05 10.55
CA LYS A 533 -24.72 -57.41 10.07
C LYS A 533 -25.92 -58.17 10.63
N SER A 534 -26.93 -58.38 9.79
CA SER A 534 -27.99 -59.34 10.07
C SER A 534 -27.34 -60.68 10.40
N GLN A 535 -27.39 -61.08 11.66
CA GLN A 535 -26.92 -62.38 12.16
C GLN A 535 -27.78 -63.52 11.62
#